data_AF-A0A562L4X6-F1
#
_entry.id   AF-A0A562L4X6-F1
#
_cell.length_a   1.000
_cell.length_b   1.000
_cell.length_c   1.000
_cell.angle_alpha   90.00
_cell.angle_beta   90.00
_cell.angle_gamma   90.00
#
_symmetry.space_group_name_H-M   'P 1'
#
loop_
_entity.id
_entity.type
_entity.pdbx_description
1 polymer ?
#
loop_
_entity_poly.entity_id
_entity_poly.type
_entity_poly.pdbx_seq_one_letter_code
_entity_poly.pdbx_strand_id
1 'polypeptide(L)'
;MKATMWSLQGLRAAWLYESSFRLEVYLFVLLAPLGWWLGANGVERALLIGSMLLVLSIELLNSAVEAVIERYGPEHHELAGRAKDMGSAAVFVLMLNVLVVWGAVLGSRYL
;
A
#
# COMPACT_ATOMS: atom_id res chain seq x y z
N MET A 1 -14.30 -4.94 20.11
CA MET A 1 -15.13 -4.03 19.31
C MET A 1 -14.51 -2.65 19.10
N LYS A 2 -13.92 -1.98 20.11
CA LYS A 2 -13.27 -0.66 19.93
C LYS A 2 -12.14 -0.64 18.88
N ALA A 3 -11.29 -1.68 18.84
CA ALA A 3 -10.18 -1.78 17.88
C ALA A 3 -10.66 -1.77 16.42
N THR A 4 -11.69 -2.55 16.08
CA THR A 4 -12.27 -2.59 14.72
C THR A 4 -12.80 -1.22 14.28
N MET A 5 -13.39 -0.46 15.21
CA MET A 5 -13.88 0.89 14.93
C MET A 5 -12.72 1.85 14.61
N TRP A 6 -11.61 1.79 15.35
CA TRP A 6 -10.42 2.59 15.06
C TRP A 6 -9.80 2.24 13.71
N SER A 7 -9.74 0.95 13.36
CA SER A 7 -9.27 0.51 12.04
C SER A 7 -10.14 1.08 10.90
N LEU A 8 -11.47 1.02 11.04
CA LEU A 8 -12.40 1.57 10.04
C LEU A 8 -12.29 3.09 9.93
N GLN A 9 -12.07 3.80 11.04
CA GLN A 9 -11.83 5.24 11.03
C GLN A 9 -10.54 5.59 10.30
N GLY A 10 -9.45 4.84 10.52
CA GLY A 10 -8.18 5.03 9.80
C GLY A 10 -8.33 4.82 8.29
N LEU A 11 -8.96 3.72 7.88
CA LEU A 11 -9.24 3.44 6.45
C LEU A 11 -10.12 4.52 5.82
N ARG A 12 -11.14 5.00 6.54
CA ARG A 12 -12.00 6.09 6.07
C ARG A 12 -11.22 7.39 5.91
N ALA A 13 -10.33 7.72 6.85
CA ALA A 13 -9.50 8.91 6.76
C ALA A 13 -8.59 8.86 5.54
N ALA A 14 -7.84 7.77 5.36
CA ALA A 14 -6.98 7.58 4.20
C ALA A 14 -7.78 7.67 2.88
N TRP A 15 -8.95 7.04 2.79
CA TRP A 15 -9.81 7.14 1.61
C TRP A 15 -10.23 8.58 1.28
N LEU A 16 -10.56 9.38 2.29
CA LEU A 16 -11.05 10.74 2.09
C LEU A 16 -9.92 11.73 1.75
N TYR A 17 -8.79 11.66 2.46
CA TYR A 17 -7.73 12.65 2.38
C TYR A 17 -6.63 12.28 1.37
N GLU A 18 -6.38 10.99 1.13
CA GLU A 18 -5.22 10.53 0.37
C GLU A 18 -5.61 10.06 -1.05
N SER A 19 -5.17 10.81 -2.06
CA SER A 19 -5.46 10.47 -3.45
C SER A 19 -4.67 9.25 -3.95
N SER A 20 -3.44 9.08 -3.49
CA SER A 20 -2.57 7.92 -3.72
C SER A 20 -3.22 6.65 -3.17
N PHE A 21 -3.69 6.67 -1.92
CA PHE A 21 -4.40 5.53 -1.33
C PHE A 21 -5.62 5.09 -2.16
N ARG A 22 -6.41 6.03 -2.69
CA ARG A 22 -7.54 5.68 -3.57
C ARG A 22 -7.09 4.99 -4.85
N LEU A 23 -6.02 5.46 -5.48
CA LEU A 23 -5.45 4.84 -6.69
C LEU A 23 -5.02 3.40 -6.40
N GLU A 24 -4.31 3.18 -5.31
CA GLU A 24 -3.85 1.85 -4.91
C GLU A 24 -5.01 0.92 -4.58
N VAL A 25 -6.07 1.42 -3.93
CA VAL A 25 -7.28 0.63 -3.68
C VAL A 25 -7.97 0.26 -5.01
N TYR A 26 -8.04 1.16 -5.99
CA TYR A 26 -8.59 0.81 -7.32
C TYR A 26 -7.76 -0.28 -8.00
N LEU A 27 -6.42 -0.17 -7.95
CA LEU A 27 -5.53 -1.20 -8.47
C LEU A 27 -5.74 -2.53 -7.74
N PHE A 28 -5.86 -2.50 -6.41
CA PHE A 28 -6.13 -3.69 -5.61
C PHE A 28 -7.47 -4.34 -5.98
N VAL A 29 -8.55 -3.58 -6.10
CA VAL A 29 -9.88 -4.08 -6.48
C VAL A 29 -9.87 -4.72 -7.88
N LEU A 30 -9.08 -4.19 -8.80
CA LEU A 30 -8.92 -4.75 -10.15
C LEU A 30 -8.03 -6.00 -10.16
N LEU A 31 -6.87 -5.93 -9.52
CA LEU A 31 -5.83 -6.94 -9.60
C LEU A 31 -6.03 -8.10 -8.61
N ALA A 32 -6.72 -7.92 -7.49
CA ALA A 32 -6.93 -9.00 -6.52
C ALA A 32 -7.80 -10.14 -7.07
N PRO A 33 -8.93 -9.89 -7.75
CA PRO A 33 -9.67 -10.95 -8.44
C PRO A 33 -8.82 -11.64 -9.52
N LEU A 34 -8.01 -10.88 -10.25
CA LEU A 34 -7.12 -11.42 -11.27
C LEU A 34 -6.03 -12.31 -10.64
N GLY A 35 -5.39 -11.87 -9.56
CA GLY A 35 -4.39 -12.64 -8.83
C GLY A 35 -4.98 -13.90 -8.21
N TRP A 36 -6.22 -13.84 -7.72
CA TRP A 36 -6.94 -15.02 -7.27
C TRP A 36 -7.19 -16.03 -8.39
N TRP A 37 -7.58 -15.55 -9.57
CA TRP A 37 -7.86 -16.40 -10.73
C TRP A 37 -6.60 -17.01 -11.34
N LEU A 38 -5.52 -16.24 -11.46
CA LEU A 38 -4.27 -16.66 -12.11
C LEU A 38 -3.38 -17.53 -11.20
N GLY A 39 -3.48 -17.41 -9.87
CA GLY A 39 -2.71 -18.24 -8.95
C GLY A 39 -3.21 -19.69 -8.92
N ALA A 40 -2.30 -20.65 -9.09
CA ALA A 40 -2.65 -22.08 -9.20
C ALA A 40 -2.91 -22.77 -7.86
N ASN A 41 -2.31 -22.26 -6.77
CA ASN A 41 -2.46 -22.82 -5.43
C ASN A 41 -2.62 -21.69 -4.39
N GLY A 42 -2.86 -22.09 -3.14
CA GLY A 42 -3.08 -21.13 -2.05
C GLY A 42 -1.89 -20.19 -1.81
N VAL A 43 -0.65 -20.67 -1.98
CA VAL A 43 0.56 -19.88 -1.77
C VAL A 43 0.70 -18.81 -2.85
N GLU A 44 0.53 -19.17 -4.13
CA GLU A 44 0.59 -18.21 -5.23
C GLU A 44 -0.47 -17.11 -5.10
N ARG A 45 -1.72 -17.49 -4.78
CA ARG A 45 -2.80 -16.52 -4.54
C ARG A 45 -2.49 -15.59 -3.37
N ALA A 46 -1.96 -16.14 -2.27
CA ALA A 46 -1.55 -15.36 -1.11
C ALA A 46 -0.40 -14.38 -1.45
N LEU A 47 0.56 -14.78 -2.29
CA LEU A 47 1.65 -13.90 -2.73
C LEU A 47 1.15 -12.78 -3.66
N LEU A 48 0.33 -13.12 -4.66
CA LEU A 48 -0.20 -12.14 -5.63
C LEU A 48 -1.06 -11.09 -4.95
N ILE A 49 -1.96 -11.50 -4.04
CA ILE A 49 -2.83 -10.57 -3.29
C ILE A 49 -2.07 -9.90 -2.15
N GLY A 50 -1.25 -10.66 -1.43
CA GLY A 50 -0.51 -10.20 -0.26
C GLY A 50 0.49 -9.09 -0.59
N SER A 51 1.19 -9.18 -1.73
CA SER A 51 2.10 -8.11 -2.18
C SER A 51 1.38 -6.76 -2.34
N MET A 52 0.13 -6.75 -2.84
CA MET A 52 -0.66 -5.52 -2.94
C MET A 52 -1.24 -5.06 -1.59
N LEU A 53 -1.57 -5.99 -0.69
CA LEU A 53 -1.96 -5.64 0.69
C LEU A 53 -0.80 -4.96 1.44
N LEU A 54 0.45 -5.33 1.15
CA LEU A 54 1.61 -4.64 1.71
C LEU A 54 1.70 -3.19 1.22
N VAL A 55 1.43 -2.92 -0.07
CA VAL A 55 1.36 -1.57 -0.63
C VAL A 55 0.32 -0.71 0.13
N LEU A 56 -0.91 -1.21 0.25
CA LEU A 56 -1.95 -0.50 1.01
C LEU A 56 -1.57 -0.27 2.48
N SER A 57 -0.86 -1.23 3.09
CA SER A 57 -0.42 -1.12 4.48
C SER A 57 0.65 -0.06 4.67
N ILE A 58 1.64 0.00 3.77
CA ILE A 58 2.71 1.00 3.85
C ILE A 58 2.20 2.39 3.51
N GLU A 59 1.24 2.52 2.60
CA GLU A 59 0.62 3.80 2.26
C GLU A 59 -0.14 4.38 3.45
N LEU A 60 -0.91 3.54 4.17
CA LEU A 60 -1.54 3.95 5.43
C LEU A 60 -0.52 4.42 6.48
N LEU A 61 0.63 3.76 6.56
CA LEU A 61 1.72 4.18 7.45
C LEU A 61 2.37 5.49 6.97
N ASN A 62 2.57 5.66 5.66
CA ASN A 62 3.08 6.89 5.05
C ASN A 62 2.16 8.07 5.39
N SER A 63 0.86 7.95 5.14
CA SER A 63 -0.11 9.00 5.47
C SER A 63 -0.21 9.27 6.98
N ALA A 64 -0.04 8.25 7.82
CA ALA A 64 0.03 8.45 9.27
C ALA A 64 1.26 9.29 9.68
N VAL A 65 2.41 9.03 9.07
CA VAL A 65 3.63 9.82 9.28
C VAL A 65 3.45 11.26 8.78
N GLU A 66 2.85 11.44 7.60
CA GLU A 66 2.54 12.76 7.04
C GLU A 66 1.61 13.57 7.95
N ALA A 67 0.54 12.95 8.47
CA ALA A 67 -0.38 13.60 9.41
C ALA A 67 0.32 14.03 10.72
N VAL A 68 1.29 13.24 11.21
CA VAL A 68 2.09 13.61 12.39
C VAL A 68 3.01 14.79 12.07
N ILE A 69 3.63 14.82 10.90
CA ILE A 69 4.52 15.91 10.48
C ILE A 69 3.72 17.22 10.32
N GLU A 70 2.56 17.17 9.67
CA GLU A 70 1.73 18.35 9.40
C GLU A 70 1.19 19.01 10.67
N ARG A 71 1.05 18.25 11.76
CA ARG A 71 0.63 18.77 13.06
C ARG A 71 1.56 19.85 13.62
N TYR A 72 2.86 19.81 13.31
CA TYR A 72 3.86 20.72 13.89
C TYR A 72 4.00 22.06 13.14
N GLY A 73 3.23 22.30 12.08
CA GLY A 73 3.16 23.59 11.38
C GLY A 73 4.10 23.73 10.17
N PRO A 74 4.05 24.88 9.46
CA PRO A 74 4.71 25.10 8.17
C PRO A 74 6.21 25.43 8.25
N GLU A 75 6.81 25.43 9.45
CA GLU A 75 8.25 25.56 9.60
C GLU A 75 8.93 24.38 8.91
N HIS A 76 9.57 24.66 7.77
CA HIS A 76 10.25 23.65 6.97
C HIS A 76 11.43 23.08 7.77
N HIS A 77 11.21 21.97 8.45
CA HIS A 77 12.27 21.16 9.01
C HIS A 77 12.80 20.23 7.91
N GLU A 78 14.09 20.32 7.58
CA GLU A 78 14.75 19.38 6.65
C GLU A 78 14.52 17.90 7.03
N LEU A 79 14.33 17.62 8.32
CA LEU A 79 14.00 16.29 8.82
C LEU A 79 12.59 15.84 8.44
N ALA A 80 11.61 16.76 8.41
CA ALA A 80 10.25 16.49 7.99
C ALA A 80 10.19 16.17 6.48
N GLY A 81 10.94 16.92 5.67
CA GLY A 81 11.09 16.62 4.24
C GLY A 81 11.67 15.23 4.01
N ARG A 82 12.79 14.90 4.66
CA ARG A 82 13.41 13.57 4.59
C ARG A 82 12.47 12.44 5.02
N ALA A 83 11.66 12.65 6.06
CA ALA A 83 10.69 11.65 6.50
C ALA A 83 9.60 11.39 5.45
N LYS A 84 9.08 12.44 4.80
CA LYS A 84 8.12 12.30 3.68
C LYS A 84 8.74 11.58 2.48
N ASP A 85 9.98 11.92 2.12
CA ASP A 85 10.70 11.26 1.02
C ASP A 85 10.91 9.77 1.27
N MET A 86 11.29 9.40 2.50
CA MET A 86 11.48 8.00 2.90
C MET A 86 10.16 7.21 2.90
N GLY A 87 9.06 7.83 3.33
CA GLY A 87 7.74 7.21 3.30
C GLY A 87 7.28 6.93 1.86
N SER A 88 7.40 7.92 0.98
CA SER A 88 7.15 7.76 -0.47
C SER A 88 8.06 6.70 -1.11
N ALA A 89 9.34 6.64 -0.73
CA ALA A 89 10.28 5.62 -1.20
C ALA A 89 9.87 4.20 -0.74
N ALA A 90 9.33 4.04 0.46
CA ALA A 90 8.85 2.76 0.96
C ALA A 90 7.66 2.24 0.14
N VAL A 91 6.72 3.12 -0.23
CA VAL A 91 5.60 2.81 -1.14
C VAL A 91 6.14 2.35 -2.49
N PHE A 92 7.08 3.09 -3.07
CA PHE A 92 7.72 2.74 -4.34
C PHE A 92 8.40 1.35 -4.30
N VAL A 93 9.14 1.04 -3.23
CA VAL A 93 9.78 -0.28 -3.05
C VAL A 93 8.74 -1.40 -3.02
N LEU A 94 7.58 -1.19 -2.38
CA LEU A 94 6.51 -2.18 -2.38
C LEU A 94 5.78 -2.28 -3.72
N MET A 95 5.67 -1.20 -4.49
CA MET A 95 5.21 -1.29 -5.88
C MET A 95 6.15 -2.15 -6.73
N LEU A 96 7.48 -2.01 -6.56
CA LEU A 96 8.45 -2.91 -7.21
C LEU A 96 8.29 -4.36 -6.74
N ASN A 97 8.01 -4.57 -5.44
CA ASN A 97 7.74 -5.91 -4.92
C ASN A 97 6.54 -6.56 -5.63
N VAL A 98 5.46 -5.82 -5.88
CA VAL A 98 4.31 -6.33 -6.65
C VAL A 98 4.76 -6.80 -8.03
N LEU A 99 5.56 -6.01 -8.76
CA LEU A 99 6.07 -6.40 -10.07
C LEU A 99 6.94 -7.65 -10.03
N VAL A 100 7.84 -7.76 -9.04
CA VAL A 100 8.70 -8.93 -8.88
C VAL A 100 7.87 -10.17 -8.54
N VAL A 101 6.93 -10.08 -7.60
CA VAL A 101 6.09 -11.22 -7.19
C VAL A 101 5.22 -11.69 -8.35
N TRP A 102 4.53 -10.77 -9.02
CA TRP A 102 3.68 -11.11 -10.17
C TRP A 102 4.50 -11.67 -11.32
N GLY A 103 5.64 -11.05 -11.64
CA GLY A 103 6.55 -11.53 -12.68
C GLY A 103 7.13 -12.91 -12.36
N ALA A 104 7.51 -13.19 -11.12
CA ALA A 104 8.06 -14.50 -10.75
C ALA A 104 6.99 -15.60 -10.76
N VAL A 105 5.80 -15.33 -10.20
CA VAL A 105 4.72 -16.32 -10.08
C VAL A 105 4.06 -16.61 -11.43
N LEU A 106 3.79 -15.58 -12.24
CA LEU A 106 3.12 -15.75 -13.53
C LEU A 106 4.10 -15.95 -14.68
N GLY A 107 5.26 -15.29 -14.63
CA GLY A 107 6.29 -15.45 -15.66
C GLY A 107 6.79 -16.89 -15.72
N SER A 108 7.05 -17.53 -14.57
CA SER A 108 7.42 -18.97 -14.55
C SER A 108 6.36 -19.92 -15.14
N ARG A 109 5.11 -19.45 -15.29
CA ARG A 109 3.99 -20.24 -15.83
C ARG A 109 3.75 -19.98 -17.31
N TYR A 110 3.96 -18.76 -17.78
CA TYR A 110 3.52 -18.31 -19.11
C TYR A 110 4.66 -17.87 -20.03
N LEU A 111 5.89 -17.70 -19.51
CA LEU A 111 7.12 -17.43 -20.26
C LEU A 111 8.04 -18.65 -20.19
#